data_AF-B6FXW4-F1
#
_entry.id   AF-B6FXW4-F1
#
_cell.length_a   1.000
_cell.length_b   1.000
_cell.length_c   1.000
_cell.angle_alpha   90.00
_cell.angle_beta   90.00
_cell.angle_gamma   90.00
#
_symmetry.space_group_name_H-M   'P 1'
#
loop_
_entity.id
_entity.type
_entity.pdbx_description
1 polymer ?
#
loop_
_entity_poly.entity_id
_entity_poly.type
_entity_poly.pdbx_seq_one_letter_code
_entity_poly.pdbx_strand_id
1 'polypeptide(L)'
;MTNKKYYCSIRRLIKSPDKNQEGLNMKFNKILSISNEEIKTNKRPGFTLVEMIIVVTILGILASVAIVKYGKVESNAKKNIDYTNASNIASAAIIAMSEGIPSSQITVNNLVTKGYLNSEPKPQSIDAEGFVIETNDDGKNITVKAGENIMYPKPETKIDNSVKE
;
A
#
# COMPACT_ATOMS: atom_id res chain seq x y z
N MET A 1 16.33 -67.84 58.88
CA MET A 1 16.43 -68.06 57.42
C MET A 1 15.22 -67.44 56.74
N THR A 2 15.28 -66.18 56.25
CA THR A 2 14.32 -65.60 55.25
C THR A 2 14.55 -64.09 55.02
N ASN A 3 15.73 -63.65 54.58
CA ASN A 3 15.84 -62.25 54.07
C ASN A 3 16.99 -61.93 53.10
N LYS A 4 17.68 -62.95 52.55
CA LYS A 4 18.76 -62.73 51.56
C LYS A 4 18.39 -63.12 50.13
N LYS A 5 17.26 -63.83 49.94
CA LYS A 5 16.80 -64.29 48.61
C LYS A 5 16.05 -63.22 47.80
N TYR A 6 15.42 -62.24 48.44
CA TYR A 6 14.60 -61.25 47.72
C TYR A 6 15.43 -60.15 47.02
N TYR A 7 16.56 -59.74 47.60
CA TYR A 7 17.42 -58.71 46.99
C TYR A 7 18.23 -59.19 45.77
N CYS A 8 18.41 -60.50 45.59
CA CYS A 8 19.15 -61.03 44.44
C CYS A 8 18.29 -61.06 43.15
N SER A 9 16.96 -61.15 43.27
CA SER A 9 16.06 -61.18 42.11
C SER A 9 15.79 -59.80 41.50
N ILE A 10 15.82 -58.71 42.28
CA ILE A 10 15.55 -57.36 41.76
C ILE A 10 16.76 -56.82 40.97
N ARG A 11 17.99 -57.20 41.35
CA ARG A 11 19.21 -56.73 40.66
C ARG A 11 19.41 -57.32 39.26
N ARG A 12 18.67 -58.38 38.90
CA ARG A 12 18.75 -59.02 37.58
C ARG A 12 17.86 -58.31 36.53
N LEU A 13 16.90 -57.49 36.95
CA LEU A 13 15.97 -56.78 36.05
C LEU A 13 16.44 -55.39 35.58
N ILE A 14 17.51 -54.84 36.19
CA ILE A 14 18.03 -53.49 35.85
C ILE A 14 19.23 -53.58 34.88
N LYS A 15 19.59 -54.78 34.41
CA LYS A 15 20.75 -54.99 33.53
C LYS A 15 20.37 -55.61 32.19
N SER A 16 19.53 -54.89 31.44
CA SER A 16 19.48 -55.01 29.98
C SER A 16 19.79 -53.64 29.38
N PRO A 17 21.00 -53.42 28.84
CA PRO A 17 21.19 -52.34 27.90
C PRO A 17 20.42 -52.72 26.63
N ASP A 18 19.49 -51.86 26.23
CA ASP A 18 18.71 -52.00 25.02
C ASP A 18 19.65 -52.03 23.79
N LYS A 19 19.72 -53.16 23.09
CA LYS A 19 20.55 -53.35 21.89
C LYS A 19 20.13 -52.47 20.72
N ASN A 20 18.98 -51.80 20.79
CA ASN A 20 18.53 -50.84 19.78
C ASN A 20 19.25 -49.48 19.89
N GLN A 21 20.05 -49.27 20.94
CA GLN A 21 20.84 -48.05 21.12
C GLN A 21 22.17 -48.09 20.34
N GLU A 22 22.66 -49.24 19.87
CA GLU A 22 23.95 -49.31 19.14
C GLU A 22 23.84 -48.76 17.70
N GLY A 23 22.72 -49.00 17.01
CA GLY A 23 22.44 -48.39 15.71
C GLY A 23 22.14 -46.89 15.81
N LEU A 24 21.59 -46.46 16.94
CA LEU A 24 21.41 -45.05 17.29
C LEU A 24 22.76 -44.40 17.56
N ASN A 25 23.62 -45.00 18.39
CA ASN A 25 24.95 -44.50 18.74
C ASN A 25 25.88 -44.41 17.50
N MET A 26 25.76 -45.31 16.53
CA MET A 26 26.53 -45.23 15.28
C MET A 26 26.00 -44.14 14.34
N LYS A 27 24.68 -43.94 14.26
CA LYS A 27 24.07 -42.79 13.56
C LYS A 27 24.42 -41.46 14.23
N PHE A 28 24.41 -41.40 15.56
CA PHE A 28 24.78 -40.24 16.35
C PHE A 28 26.26 -39.90 16.20
N ASN A 29 27.17 -40.88 16.27
CA ASN A 29 28.60 -40.65 16.03
C ASN A 29 28.90 -40.24 14.58
N LYS A 30 28.13 -40.75 13.60
CA LYS A 30 28.21 -40.32 12.20
C LYS A 30 27.68 -38.88 12.01
N ILE A 31 26.64 -38.49 12.72
CA ILE A 31 26.11 -37.11 12.76
C ILE A 31 27.11 -36.16 13.45
N LEU A 32 27.75 -36.59 14.54
CA LEU A 32 28.78 -35.82 15.24
C LEU A 32 30.07 -35.67 14.43
N SER A 33 30.38 -36.58 13.49
CA SER A 33 31.51 -36.41 12.57
C SER A 33 31.24 -35.43 11.43
N ILE A 34 29.98 -35.04 11.18
CA ILE A 34 29.62 -34.06 10.14
C ILE A 34 29.72 -32.62 10.67
N SER A 35 29.76 -32.40 12.00
CA SER A 35 29.81 -31.06 12.60
C SER A 35 31.19 -30.40 12.66
N ASN A 36 32.23 -31.04 12.12
CA ASN A 36 33.59 -30.46 11.99
C ASN A 36 33.96 -30.21 10.53
N GLU A 37 33.01 -29.79 9.68
CA GLU A 37 33.39 -28.89 8.59
C GLU A 37 33.82 -27.57 9.24
N GLU A 38 35.14 -27.31 9.26
CA GLU A 38 35.65 -25.96 9.47
C GLU A 38 34.85 -25.05 8.53
N ILE A 39 34.00 -24.19 9.09
CA ILE A 39 33.34 -23.15 8.33
C ILE A 39 34.47 -22.26 7.81
N LYS A 40 34.95 -22.55 6.60
CA LYS A 40 35.80 -21.67 5.82
C LYS A 40 34.96 -20.44 5.55
N THR A 41 35.00 -19.50 6.49
CA THR A 41 34.49 -18.15 6.31
C THR A 41 35.36 -17.52 5.23
N ASN A 42 34.98 -17.73 3.98
CA ASN A 42 35.49 -16.92 2.90
C ASN A 42 35.18 -15.49 3.31
N LYS A 43 36.19 -14.72 3.71
CA LYS A 43 36.08 -13.30 3.98
C LYS A 43 35.60 -12.67 2.69
N ARG A 44 34.28 -12.55 2.55
CA ARG A 44 33.70 -11.80 1.45
C ARG A 44 34.22 -10.37 1.65
N PRO A 45 34.84 -9.76 0.64
CA PRO A 45 35.19 -8.35 0.74
C PRO A 45 33.90 -7.59 1.11
N GLY A 46 33.89 -7.00 2.31
CA GLY A 46 32.75 -6.26 2.82
C GLY A 46 32.67 -4.90 2.15
N PHE A 47 31.44 -4.44 1.90
CA PHE A 47 31.16 -3.07 1.49
C PHE A 47 31.70 -2.11 2.56
N THR A 48 32.48 -1.10 2.15
CA THR A 48 33.10 -0.20 3.14
C THR A 48 32.06 0.79 3.68
N LEU A 49 32.19 1.22 4.93
CA LEU A 49 31.29 2.25 5.49
C LEU A 49 31.38 3.57 4.71
N VAL A 50 32.57 3.89 4.21
CA VAL A 50 32.81 5.09 3.38
C VAL A 50 31.98 5.03 2.10
N GLU A 51 31.87 3.85 1.50
CA GLU A 51 31.10 3.63 0.28
C GLU A 51 29.60 3.85 0.53
N MET A 52 29.09 3.45 1.70
CA MET A 52 27.69 3.74 2.07
C MET A 52 27.46 5.22 2.38
N ILE A 53 28.43 5.89 3.03
CA ILE A 53 28.32 7.32 3.36
C ILE A 53 28.20 8.16 2.09
N ILE A 54 29.08 7.95 1.10
CA ILE A 54 29.06 8.73 -0.15
C ILE A 54 27.73 8.54 -0.89
N VAL A 55 27.19 7.32 -0.93
CA VAL A 55 25.92 7.03 -1.59
C VAL A 55 24.76 7.77 -0.94
N VAL A 56 24.59 7.67 0.39
CA VAL A 56 23.49 8.36 1.07
C VAL A 56 23.66 9.88 1.05
N THR A 57 24.89 10.38 1.01
CA THR A 57 25.16 11.82 0.84
C THR A 57 24.67 12.32 -0.52
N ILE A 58 25.02 11.64 -1.62
CA ILE A 58 24.57 12.04 -2.95
C ILE A 58 23.04 11.90 -3.09
N LEU A 59 22.47 10.81 -2.57
CA LEU A 59 21.01 10.64 -2.53
C LEU A 59 20.31 11.73 -1.70
N GLY A 60 20.91 12.15 -0.58
CA GLY A 60 20.40 13.24 0.25
C GLY A 60 20.35 14.58 -0.50
N ILE A 61 21.42 14.92 -1.22
CA ILE A 61 21.49 16.15 -2.02
C ILE A 61 20.40 16.15 -3.11
N LEU A 62 20.26 15.03 -3.83
CA LEU A 62 19.22 14.90 -4.87
C LEU A 62 17.80 14.94 -4.29
N ALA A 63 17.58 14.26 -3.16
CA ALA A 63 16.28 14.24 -2.48
C ALA A 63 15.86 15.63 -2.00
N SER A 64 16.77 16.44 -1.47
CA SER A 64 16.47 17.81 -1.03
C SER A 64 15.86 18.67 -2.13
N VAL A 65 16.37 18.61 -3.36
CA VAL A 65 15.82 19.38 -4.49
C VAL A 65 14.51 18.79 -5.01
N ALA A 66 14.35 17.46 -4.95
CA ALA A 66 13.13 16.80 -5.39
C ALA A 66 11.92 17.18 -4.52
N ILE A 67 12.10 17.24 -3.19
CA ILE A 67 11.01 17.54 -2.24
C ILE A 67 10.37 18.91 -2.52
N VAL A 68 11.17 19.95 -2.74
CA VAL A 68 10.64 21.31 -3.00
C VAL A 68 9.84 21.39 -4.31
N LYS A 69 10.18 20.58 -5.31
CA LYS A 69 9.43 20.53 -6.58
C LYS A 69 8.16 19.68 -6.48
N TYR A 70 8.20 18.62 -5.69
CA TYR A 70 7.12 17.63 -5.60
C TYR A 70 5.79 18.23 -5.12
N GLY A 71 5.80 19.15 -4.14
CA GLY A 71 4.57 19.72 -3.60
C GLY A 71 3.70 20.47 -4.61
N LYS A 72 4.31 21.22 -5.55
CA LYS A 72 3.55 21.93 -6.60
C LYS A 72 2.95 20.96 -7.62
N VAL A 73 3.71 19.94 -8.00
CA VAL A 73 3.25 18.90 -8.94
C VAL A 73 2.09 18.12 -8.34
N GLU A 74 2.19 17.74 -7.06
CA GLU A 74 1.14 17.03 -6.34
C GLU A 74 -0.15 17.86 -6.24
N SER A 75 -0.05 19.14 -5.85
CA SER A 75 -1.22 20.03 -5.76
C SER A 75 -1.92 20.19 -7.12
N ASN A 76 -1.15 20.36 -8.19
CA ASN A 76 -1.71 20.48 -9.54
C ASN A 76 -2.34 19.17 -10.02
N ALA A 77 -1.73 18.02 -9.69
CA ALA A 77 -2.28 16.71 -10.00
C ALA A 77 -3.62 16.48 -9.28
N LYS A 78 -3.70 16.81 -7.98
CA LYS A 78 -4.94 16.75 -7.19
C LYS A 78 -6.04 17.61 -7.79
N LYS A 79 -5.74 18.86 -8.16
CA LYS A 79 -6.69 19.75 -8.86
C LYS A 79 -7.16 19.15 -10.17
N ASN A 80 -6.26 18.59 -10.97
CA ASN A 80 -6.61 17.98 -12.24
C ASN A 80 -7.50 16.74 -12.07
N ILE A 81 -7.24 15.91 -11.06
CA ILE A 81 -8.09 14.78 -10.69
C ILE A 81 -9.49 15.27 -10.34
N ASP A 82 -9.62 16.34 -9.56
CA ASP A 82 -10.92 16.90 -9.19
C ASP A 82 -11.68 17.44 -10.41
N TYR A 83 -11.00 18.12 -11.33
CA TYR A 83 -11.61 18.56 -12.60
C TYR A 83 -12.08 17.39 -13.46
N THR A 84 -11.28 16.32 -13.57
CA THR A 84 -11.65 15.12 -14.32
C THR A 84 -12.85 14.41 -13.68
N ASN A 85 -12.84 14.26 -12.35
CA ASN A 85 -13.94 13.66 -11.61
C ASN A 85 -15.23 14.48 -11.77
N ALA A 86 -15.15 15.81 -11.67
CA ALA A 86 -16.28 16.70 -11.88
C ALA A 86 -16.84 16.62 -13.30
N SER A 87 -15.98 16.51 -14.32
CA SER A 87 -16.39 16.30 -15.71
C SER A 87 -17.08 14.95 -15.92
N ASN A 88 -16.62 13.89 -15.26
CA ASN A 88 -17.24 12.58 -15.32
C ASN A 88 -18.62 12.60 -14.66
N ILE A 89 -18.76 13.26 -13.50
CA ILE A 89 -20.04 13.46 -12.82
C ILE A 89 -21.01 14.26 -13.71
N ALA A 90 -20.54 15.36 -14.31
CA ALA A 90 -21.36 16.16 -15.22
C ALA A 90 -21.83 15.34 -16.41
N SER A 91 -20.95 14.53 -17.02
CA SER A 91 -21.31 13.64 -18.12
C SER A 91 -22.35 12.59 -17.70
N ALA A 92 -22.19 11.98 -16.53
CA ALA A 92 -23.16 11.06 -15.95
C ALA A 92 -24.51 11.73 -15.69
N ALA A 93 -24.51 12.98 -15.19
CA ALA A 93 -25.71 13.78 -14.98
C ALA A 93 -26.43 14.10 -16.30
N ILE A 94 -25.70 14.43 -17.38
CA ILE A 94 -26.28 14.66 -18.71
C ILE A 94 -26.97 13.40 -19.23
N ILE A 95 -26.33 12.23 -19.09
CA ILE A 95 -26.89 10.94 -19.51
C ILE A 95 -28.16 10.66 -18.70
N ALA A 96 -28.12 10.80 -17.38
CA ALA A 96 -29.26 10.62 -16.49
C ALA A 96 -30.45 11.54 -16.85
N MET A 97 -30.20 12.81 -17.15
CA MET A 97 -31.25 13.73 -17.60
C MET A 97 -31.81 13.36 -18.98
N SER A 98 -30.95 12.87 -19.88
CA SER A 98 -31.37 12.42 -21.21
C SER A 98 -32.26 11.17 -21.16
N GLU A 99 -32.08 10.33 -20.14
CA GLU A 99 -32.93 9.17 -19.88
C GLU A 99 -34.23 9.53 -19.12
N GLY A 100 -34.47 10.82 -18.84
CA GLY A 100 -35.72 11.31 -18.27
C GLY A 100 -35.73 11.48 -16.75
N ILE A 101 -34.57 11.46 -16.10
CA ILE A 101 -34.49 11.79 -14.66
C ILE A 101 -34.59 13.31 -14.50
N PRO A 102 -35.53 13.82 -13.69
CA PRO A 102 -35.69 15.26 -13.50
C PRO A 102 -34.46 15.86 -12.82
N SER A 103 -34.13 17.10 -13.18
CA SER A 103 -32.99 17.87 -12.65
C SER A 103 -32.95 17.92 -11.11
N SER A 104 -34.12 17.94 -10.46
CA SER A 104 -34.26 17.93 -9.00
C SER A 104 -33.79 16.63 -8.31
N GLN A 105 -33.68 15.53 -9.06
CA GLN A 105 -33.20 14.23 -8.56
C GLN A 105 -31.74 13.95 -8.94
N ILE A 106 -31.07 14.86 -9.64
CA ILE A 106 -29.67 14.70 -10.02
C ILE A 106 -28.80 15.01 -8.80
N THR A 107 -28.37 13.95 -8.12
CA THR A 107 -27.42 14.00 -6.99
C THR A 107 -26.40 12.90 -7.20
N VAL A 108 -25.16 13.08 -6.72
CA VAL A 108 -24.08 12.10 -6.90
C VAL A 108 -24.49 10.70 -6.42
N ASN A 109 -25.15 10.60 -5.28
CA ASN A 109 -25.68 9.33 -4.75
C ASN A 109 -26.68 8.65 -5.72
N ASN A 110 -27.61 9.42 -6.29
CA ASN A 110 -28.57 8.88 -7.26
C ASN A 110 -27.89 8.43 -8.55
N LEU A 111 -26.84 9.11 -9.00
CA LEU A 111 -26.04 8.68 -10.15
C LEU A 111 -25.31 7.36 -9.90
N VAL A 112 -24.82 7.15 -8.67
CA VAL A 112 -24.21 5.87 -8.28
C VAL A 112 -25.25 4.76 -8.20
N THR A 113 -26.35 5.00 -7.48
CA THR A 113 -27.41 4.01 -7.27
C THR A 113 -28.06 3.56 -8.58
N LYS A 114 -28.23 4.47 -9.54
CA LYS A 114 -28.78 4.17 -10.87
C LYS A 114 -27.75 3.66 -11.87
N GLY A 115 -26.47 3.56 -11.49
CA GLY A 115 -25.42 2.96 -12.31
C GLY A 115 -24.80 3.87 -13.36
N TYR A 116 -25.07 5.18 -13.34
CA TYR A 116 -24.39 6.15 -14.21
C TYR A 116 -22.96 6.45 -13.74
N LEU A 117 -22.67 6.19 -12.47
CA LEU A 117 -21.35 6.37 -11.86
C LEU A 117 -20.97 5.12 -11.05
N ASN A 118 -19.74 4.64 -11.20
CA ASN A 118 -19.29 3.41 -10.52
C ASN A 118 -19.10 3.59 -9.00
N SER A 119 -18.72 4.79 -8.58
CA SER A 119 -18.47 5.14 -7.18
C SER A 119 -18.50 6.64 -7.01
N GLU A 120 -18.84 7.13 -5.83
CA GLU A 120 -18.75 8.55 -5.49
C GLU A 120 -17.28 8.97 -5.36
N PRO A 121 -16.75 9.79 -6.28
CA PRO A 121 -15.38 10.28 -6.17
C PRO A 121 -15.29 11.31 -5.04
N LYS A 122 -14.16 11.33 -4.35
CA LYS A 122 -13.87 12.33 -3.32
C LYS A 122 -12.91 13.39 -3.84
N PRO A 123 -13.15 14.68 -3.55
CA PRO A 123 -12.19 15.73 -3.85
C PRO A 123 -10.84 15.47 -3.18
N GLN A 124 -9.75 15.71 -3.90
CA GLN A 124 -8.39 15.54 -3.41
C GLN A 124 -7.65 16.87 -3.22
N SER A 125 -8.04 17.92 -3.94
CA SER A 125 -7.40 19.24 -3.84
C SER A 125 -7.94 20.08 -2.69
N ILE A 126 -9.16 19.82 -2.24
CA ILE A 126 -9.86 20.57 -1.20
C ILE A 126 -10.40 19.58 -0.18
N ASP A 127 -10.35 19.97 1.08
CA ASP A 127 -10.99 19.22 2.16
C ASP A 127 -12.51 19.44 2.09
N ALA A 128 -13.17 18.62 1.28
CA ALA A 128 -14.61 18.62 1.08
C ALA A 128 -15.13 17.19 1.15
N GLU A 129 -16.31 17.00 1.76
CA GLU A 129 -16.88 15.67 1.99
C GLU A 129 -17.25 14.94 0.69
N GLY A 130 -17.58 15.69 -0.37
CA GLY A 130 -17.96 15.15 -1.67
C GLY A 130 -18.18 16.23 -2.73
N PHE A 131 -18.63 15.81 -3.91
CA PHE A 131 -19.03 16.71 -4.98
C PHE A 131 -20.53 17.01 -4.91
N VAL A 132 -20.91 18.26 -5.16
CA VAL A 132 -22.31 18.70 -5.21
C VAL A 132 -22.65 19.10 -6.64
N ILE A 133 -23.78 18.62 -7.14
CA ILE A 133 -24.29 18.95 -8.48
C ILE A 133 -25.39 20.00 -8.31
N GLU A 134 -25.24 21.12 -9.01
CA GLU A 134 -26.27 22.14 -9.14
C GLU A 134 -26.71 22.20 -10.61
N THR A 135 -28.02 22.08 -10.81
CA THR A 135 -28.63 22.16 -12.14
C THR A 135 -29.58 23.35 -12.14
N ASN A 136 -29.42 24.29 -13.07
CA ASN A 136 -30.44 25.32 -13.27
C ASN A 136 -31.65 24.69 -13.97
N ASP A 137 -32.86 25.19 -13.66
CA ASP A 137 -34.15 24.62 -14.09
C ASP A 137 -34.29 24.40 -15.61
N ASP A 138 -33.44 25.03 -16.42
CA ASP A 138 -33.38 24.86 -17.88
C ASP A 138 -32.69 23.56 -18.35
N GLY A 139 -32.12 22.76 -17.45
CA GLY A 139 -31.45 21.47 -17.75
C GLY A 139 -30.19 21.58 -18.63
N LYS A 140 -29.79 22.81 -18.98
CA LYS A 140 -28.75 23.11 -19.98
C LYS A 140 -27.38 23.42 -19.38
N ASN A 141 -27.35 23.87 -18.13
CA ASN A 141 -26.14 24.25 -17.41
C ASN A 141 -25.99 23.39 -16.15
N ILE A 142 -25.01 22.48 -16.16
CA ILE A 142 -24.64 21.66 -15.00
C ILE A 142 -23.41 22.28 -14.38
N THR A 143 -23.49 22.54 -13.08
CA THR A 143 -22.35 22.99 -12.28
C THR A 143 -22.01 21.90 -11.29
N VAL A 144 -20.74 21.49 -11.24
CA VAL A 144 -20.26 20.55 -10.21
C VAL A 144 -19.27 21.28 -9.31
N LYS A 145 -19.55 21.29 -8.01
CA LYS A 145 -18.75 21.96 -6.98
C LYS A 145 -18.08 20.96 -6.06
N ALA A 146 -16.92 21.32 -5.54
CA ALA A 146 -16.28 20.67 -4.41
C ALA A 146 -16.09 21.72 -3.31
N GLY A 147 -16.89 21.62 -2.25
CA GLY A 147 -17.06 22.71 -1.28
C GLY A 147 -17.58 23.98 -1.97
N GLU A 148 -16.89 25.11 -1.80
CA GLU A 148 -17.24 26.39 -2.43
C GLU A 148 -16.71 26.55 -3.87
N ASN A 149 -15.83 25.65 -4.33
CA ASN A 149 -15.13 25.81 -5.61
C ASN A 149 -15.86 25.10 -6.75
N ILE A 150 -16.10 25.82 -7.85
CA ILE A 150 -16.65 25.26 -9.10
C ILE A 150 -15.56 24.45 -9.80
N MET A 151 -15.80 23.16 -9.96
CA MET A 151 -14.90 22.22 -10.66
C MET A 151 -15.38 21.93 -12.08
N TYR A 152 -16.68 22.04 -12.34
CA TYR A 152 -17.23 21.95 -13.68
C TYR A 152 -18.26 23.06 -13.92
N PRO A 153 -18.22 23.77 -15.06
CA PRO A 153 -17.19 23.67 -16.10
C PRO A 153 -15.82 24.17 -15.59
N LYS A 154 -14.72 23.58 -16.11
CA LYS A 154 -13.37 23.98 -15.71
C LYS A 154 -13.18 25.46 -16.05
N PRO A 155 -12.83 26.32 -15.08
CA PRO A 155 -12.61 27.73 -15.36
C PRO A 155 -11.46 27.87 -16.36
N GLU A 156 -11.62 28.73 -17.35
CA GLU A 156 -10.57 29.01 -18.33
C GLU A 156 -9.33 29.53 -17.60
N THR A 157 -8.23 28.80 -17.73
CA THR A 157 -6.93 29.29 -17.26
C THR A 157 -6.54 30.44 -18.18
N LYS A 158 -6.65 31.69 -17.71
CA LYS A 158 -6.02 32.82 -18.39
C LYS A 158 -4.54 32.46 -18.55
N ILE A 159 -4.08 32.30 -19.79
CA ILE A 159 -2.65 32.12 -20.06
C ILE A 159 -2.00 33.43 -19.64
N ASP A 160 -1.45 33.44 -18.44
CA ASP A 160 -0.65 34.53 -17.97
C ASP A 160 0.67 34.49 -18.76
N ASN A 161 0.77 35.36 -19.77
CA ASN A 161 1.99 35.54 -20.57
C ASN A 161 3.15 36.14 -19.74
N SER A 162 3.05 36.21 -18.41
CA SER A 162 4.07 36.79 -17.51
C SER A 162 5.20 35.83 -17.12
N VAL A 163 5.28 34.62 -17.67
CA VAL A 163 6.43 33.70 -17.48
C VAL A 163 7.21 33.53 -18.79
N LYS A 164 7.60 34.67 -19.38
CA LYS A 164 8.70 34.77 -20.33
C LYS A 164 9.40 36.10 -20.07
N GLU A 165 10.19 36.15 -19.01
CA GLU A 165 11.36 37.04 -18.87
C GLU A 165 12.26 36.50 -17.75
#